data_AF-A0A0F2NEB7-F1
#
_entry.id   AF-A0A0F2NEB7-F1
#
_cell.length_a   1.000
_cell.length_b   1.000
_cell.length_c   1.000
_cell.angle_alpha   90.00
_cell.angle_beta   90.00
_cell.angle_gamma   90.00
#
_symmetry.space_group_name_H-M   'P 1'
#
loop_
_entity.id
_entity.type
_entity.pdbx_description
1 polymer ?
#
loop_
_entity_poly.entity_id
_entity_poly.type
_entity_poly.pdbx_seq_one_letter_code
_entity_poly.pdbx_strand_id
1 'polypeptide(L)' 'MGVTVKGYKRGPKLFSLARKKALALEVPQEKGVKLAELISRIQIKEGNPPCFQQRDVCSQKDCCWQASCNVAMVEEQQ' A
#
# COMPACT_ATOMS: atom_id res chain seq x y z
N MET A 1 17.12 15.07 -18.18
CA MET A 1 15.84 14.34 -18.08
C MET A 1 15.57 14.07 -16.62
N GLY A 2 14.69 14.86 -15.98
CA GLY A 2 14.37 14.73 -14.56
C GLY A 2 13.48 13.51 -14.35
N VAL A 3 14.01 12.44 -13.77
CA VAL A 3 13.22 11.30 -13.33
C VAL A 3 12.30 11.81 -12.23
N THR A 4 11.02 11.99 -12.54
CA THR A 4 10.00 12.31 -11.53
C THR A 4 9.90 11.11 -10.60
N VAL A 5 10.67 11.13 -9.52
CA VAL A 5 10.54 10.17 -8.43
C VAL A 5 9.11 10.34 -7.92
N LYS A 6 8.20 9.45 -8.31
CA LYS A 6 6.81 9.40 -7.80
C LYS A 6 6.96 9.48 -6.29
N GLY A 7 6.61 10.63 -5.70
CA GLY A 7 6.84 10.94 -4.30
C GLY A 7 5.97 10.06 -3.43
N TYR A 8 6.43 8.84 -3.20
CA TYR A 8 5.77 7.81 -2.42
C TYR A 8 5.52 8.38 -1.02
N LYS A 9 4.24 8.66 -0.71
CA LYS A 9 3.83 9.36 0.50
C LYS A 9 4.10 8.49 1.73
N ARG A 10 5.14 8.82 2.51
CA ARG A 10 5.45 8.16 3.78
C ARG A 10 4.70 8.83 4.95
N GLY A 11 4.42 8.05 6.00
CA GLY A 11 3.87 8.57 7.27
C GLY A 11 2.36 8.88 7.24
N PRO A 12 1.88 9.93 7.95
CA PRO A 12 0.43 10.16 8.18
C PRO A 12 -0.39 10.40 6.91
N LYS A 13 0.26 10.83 5.82
CA LYS A 13 -0.37 10.98 4.50
C LYS A 13 -0.80 9.64 3.89
N LEU A 14 -0.09 8.56 4.21
CA LEU A 14 -0.50 7.22 3.76
C LEU A 14 -1.71 6.72 4.53
N PHE A 15 -1.75 6.97 5.85
CA PHE A 15 -2.91 6.60 6.65
C PHE A 15 -4.17 7.27 6.11
N SER A 16 -4.08 8.55 5.76
CA SER A 16 -5.18 9.28 5.10
C SER A 16 -5.60 8.65 3.76
N LEU A 17 -4.64 8.19 2.95
CA LEU A 17 -4.92 7.48 1.69
C LEU A 17 -5.62 6.14 1.94
N ALA A 18 -5.13 5.34 2.88
CA ALA A 18 -5.73 4.06 3.28
C ALA A 18 -7.16 4.26 3.77
N ARG A 19 -7.41 5.24 4.64
CA ARG A 19 -8.77 5.56 5.09
C ARG A 19 -9.69 5.96 3.93
N LYS A 20 -9.19 6.77 3.00
CA LYS A 20 -9.97 7.19 1.82
C LYS A 20 -10.31 6.02 0.89
N LYS A 21 -9.34 5.12 0.63
CA LYS A 21 -9.57 3.87 -0.11
C LYS A 21 -10.53 2.93 0.63
N ALA A 22 -10.35 2.76 1.94
CA ALA A 22 -11.24 1.94 2.76
C ALA A 22 -12.68 2.44 2.73
N LEU A 23 -12.91 3.76 2.82
CA LEU A 23 -14.24 4.36 2.66
C LEU A 23 -14.83 4.05 1.28
N ALA A 24 -14.05 4.19 0.21
CA ALA A 24 -14.51 3.92 -1.15
C ALA A 24 -14.86 2.45 -1.40
N LEU A 25 -14.23 1.53 -0.66
CA LEU A 25 -14.43 0.08 -0.76
C LEU A 25 -15.31 -0.48 0.37
N GLU A 26 -15.89 0.40 1.18
CA GLU A 26 -16.73 0.05 2.33
C GLU A 26 -16.04 -0.90 3.33
N VAL A 27 -14.72 -0.74 3.47
CA VAL A 27 -13.90 -1.51 4.41
C VAL A 27 -14.05 -0.90 5.81
N PRO A 28 -14.44 -1.69 6.83
CA PRO A 28 -14.63 -1.19 8.18
C PRO A 28 -13.30 -0.74 8.81
N GLN A 29 -13.30 0.51 9.27
CA GLN A 29 -12.18 1.16 9.95
C GLN A 29 -12.43 1.16 11.46
N GLU A 30 -12.07 0.08 12.12
CA GLU A 30 -12.23 -0.06 13.57
C GLU A 30 -11.26 0.87 14.31
N LYS A 31 -11.66 1.35 15.51
CA LYS A 31 -10.77 2.15 16.36
C LYS A 31 -9.60 1.25 16.79
N GLY A 32 -8.38 1.67 16.45
CA GLY A 32 -7.15 0.90 16.73
C GLY A 32 -6.66 0.01 15.58
N VAL A 33 -7.33 0.01 14.42
CA VAL A 33 -6.85 -0.73 13.25
C VAL A 33 -5.46 -0.25 12.83
N LYS A 34 -4.50 -1.17 12.73
CA LYS A 34 -3.16 -0.86 12.23
C LYS A 34 -3.25 -0.53 10.74
N LEU A 35 -2.39 0.36 10.27
CA LEU A 35 -2.32 0.70 8.84
C LEU A 35 -2.15 -0.55 7.97
N ALA A 36 -1.33 -1.50 8.42
CA ALA A 36 -1.10 -2.75 7.71
C ALA A 36 -2.35 -3.61 7.55
N GLU A 37 -3.13 -3.72 8.62
CA GLU A 37 -4.41 -4.43 8.63
C GLU A 37 -5.40 -3.75 7.69
N LEU A 38 -5.50 -2.42 7.77
CA LEU A 38 -6.41 -1.65 6.93
C LEU A 38 -6.08 -1.81 5.44
N ILE A 39 -4.80 -1.73 5.08
CA ILE A 39 -4.34 -1.92 3.70
C ILE A 39 -4.57 -3.36 3.26
N SER A 40 -4.29 -4.35 4.12
CA SER A 40 -4.54 -5.75 3.79
C SER A 40 -6.02 -6.01 3.48
N ARG A 41 -6.94 -5.43 4.28
CA ARG A 41 -8.39 -5.50 4.02
C ARG A 41 -8.76 -4.82 2.71
N ILE A 42 -8.20 -3.65 2.42
CA ILE A 42 -8.39 -2.95 1.13
C ILE A 42 -7.95 -3.83 -0.03
N GLN A 43 -6.75 -4.42 0.05
CA GLN A 43 -6.22 -5.28 -1.01
C GLN A 43 -7.14 -6.47 -1.26
N ILE A 44 -7.54 -7.19 -0.21
CA ILE A 44 -8.48 -8.31 -0.30
C ILE A 44 -9.80 -7.87 -0.95
N LYS A 45 -10.30 -6.70 -0.57
CA LYS A 45 -11.54 -6.14 -1.13
C LYS A 45 -11.40 -5.74 -2.60
N GLU A 46 -10.22 -5.27 -3.02
CA GLU A 46 -9.86 -5.05 -4.43
C GLU A 46 -9.59 -6.36 -5.19
N GLY A 47 -9.66 -7.54 -4.53
CA GLY A 47 -9.34 -8.84 -5.14
C GLY A 47 -7.84 -9.12 -5.24
N ASN A 48 -7.01 -8.32 -4.56
CA ASN A 48 -5.56 -8.46 -4.52
C ASN A 48 -5.11 -9.20 -3.26
N PRO A 49 -3.99 -9.94 -3.32
CA PRO A 49 -3.42 -10.56 -2.14
C PRO A 49 -2.90 -9.50 -1.15
N PRO A 50 -3.08 -9.71 0.17
CA PRO A 50 -2.60 -8.78 1.19
C PRO A 50 -1.07 -8.89 1.31
N CYS A 51 -0.33 -8.16 0.48
CA CYS A 51 1.14 -8.19 0.49
C CYS A 51 1.77 -7.12 1.39
N PHE A 52 0.99 -6.15 1.88
CA PHE A 52 1.50 -5.03 2.66
C PHE A 52 2.10 -5.48 4.00
N GLN A 53 3.41 -5.24 4.20
CA GLN A 53 4.19 -5.70 5.36
C GLN A 53 4.16 -7.22 5.62
N GLN A 54 3.73 -8.02 4.63
CA GLN A 54 3.70 -9.49 4.73
C GLN A 54 4.74 -10.17 3.84
N ARG A 55 5.28 -9.46 2.85
CA ARG A 55 6.35 -9.94 1.96
C ARG A 55 7.56 -9.05 2.11
N ASP A 56 8.76 -9.58 1.89
CA ASP A 56 10.00 -8.81 1.80
C ASP A 56 10.20 -8.15 0.44
N VAL A 57 9.56 -8.71 -0.59
CA VAL A 57 9.70 -8.30 -1.99
C VAL A 57 8.35 -8.06 -2.64
N CYS A 58 8.26 -6.98 -3.42
CA CYS A 58 7.07 -6.63 -4.17
C CYS A 58 7.45 -6.25 -5.61
N SER A 59 6.92 -7.00 -6.58
CA SER A 59 7.16 -6.79 -8.01
C SER A 59 6.13 -5.86 -8.66
N GLN A 60 5.18 -5.32 -7.88
CA GLN A 60 4.12 -4.45 -8.38
C GLN A 60 4.61 -3.01 -8.50
N LYS A 61 5.02 -2.62 -9.72
CA LYS A 61 5.58 -1.29 -10.05
C LYS A 61 4.62 -0.12 -9.84
N ASP A 62 3.31 -0.36 -9.88
CA ASP A 62 2.26 0.64 -9.60
C ASP A 62 1.58 0.43 -8.24
N CYS A 63 2.27 -0.21 -7.29
CA CYS A 63 1.75 -0.40 -5.95
C CYS A 63 1.66 0.95 -5.21
N CYS A 64 0.43 1.41 -4.97
CA CYS A 64 0.16 2.64 -4.21
C CYS A 64 0.71 2.61 -2.77
N TRP A 65 1.00 1.42 -2.23
CA TRP A 65 1.45 1.19 -0.86
C TRP A 65 2.96 0.97 -0.73
N GLN A 66 3.70 0.90 -1.84
CA GLN A 66 5.17 0.76 -1.88
C GLN A 66 5.89 1.75 -0.96
N ALA A 67 5.34 2.96 -0.83
CA ALA A 67 5.83 4.02 0.03
C ALA A 67 6.07 3.60 1.49
N SER A 68 5.25 2.70 2.01
CA SER A 68 5.26 2.33 3.43
C SER A 68 5.32 0.84 3.67
N CYS A 69 5.24 0.03 2.62
CA CYS A 69 5.48 -1.40 2.72
C CYS A 69 6.95 -1.67 3.11
N ASN A 70 7.87 -0.72 2.84
CA ASN A 70 9.30 -0.80 3.16
C ASN A 70 9.99 -2.06 2.60
N VAL A 71 9.49 -2.56 1.47
CA VAL A 71 9.95 -3.77 0.80
C VAL A 71 10.92 -3.44 -0.32
N ALA A 72 11.85 -4.35 -0.57
CA ALA A 72 12.73 -4.26 -1.73
C ALA A 72 11.90 -4.44 -3.01
N MET A 73 11.92 -3.42 -3.85
CA MET A 73 11.38 -3.52 -5.21
C MET A 73 12.37 -4.31 -6.04
N VAL A 74 12.03 -5.56 -6.34
CA VAL A 74 12.78 -6.32 -7.35
C VAL A 74 12.27 -5.87 -8.70
N GLU A 75 13.07 -5.04 -9.39
CA GLU A 75 12.95 -4.92 -10.83
C GLU A 75 13.29 -6.29 -11.40
N GLU A 76 12.28 -6.99 -11.90
CA GLU A 76 12.50 -8.15 -12.77
C GLU A 76 13.20 -7.59 -14.02
N GLN A 77 14.54 -7.64 -13.99
CA GLN A 77 15.39 -7.46 -15.15
C GLN A 77 15.44 -8.82 -15.83
N GLN A 78 14.80 -8.93 -16.98
CA GLN A 78 15.00 -10.02 -17.92
C GLN A 78 15.45 -9.45 -19.25
#